data_AF-A0A540WQN0-F1
#
_entry.id   AF-A0A540WQN0-F1
#
_cell.length_a   1.000
_cell.length_b   1.000
_cell.length_c   1.000
_cell.angle_alpha   90.00
_cell.angle_beta   90.00
_cell.angle_gamma   90.00
#
_symmetry.space_group_name_H-M   'P 1'
#
loop_
_entity.id
_entity.type
_entity.pdbx_description
1 polymer ?
#
loop_
_entity_poly.entity_id
_entity_poly.type
_entity_poly.pdbx_seq_one_letter_code
_entity_poly.pdbx_strand_id
1 'polypeptide(L)'
;MFKQAAVLAMTGVALLVGCGGMEPRMENEEIISNLIEAGYPAKDIQVINEAVFVGGDTRVTLQASREMLQAPPGSAEHYRTTNVVGPSVTKICLNPSDSFNEHPKLKLGLNMAIENYNALGLRFTFERGPTTGCSANIDMVTTTEDHSWTFFPALGLPHGTIYMTVLLANYELDINEHTITHEIGHAIGLRHTDYYNSAISCPSGYNEGDMGVGAILIPGSPEAAVWDGSVMNACPNFGSTGEFTQADEAALKALYGPSELPNCSNVDLTVFRGQTGAQGRCTCSPGASGTVWGTNLYTDDSNICTAAVHAGVISTSGGTVVVEIQPGQSTYVGTTRNGVTTNSYGAWAGSFRLIGAQVPQTPPICSSFNFLSYRGQNGTQIRCNCPTASLGAAIWGTDLYTDDSDVCTASVHAGVIASSGGQVTVTIQPAQGGYAGTTRNGVTSYSYGYWAGSISLSP
;
A
#
# COMPACT_ATOMS: atom_id res chain seq x y z
N MET A 1 8.37 21.06 67.47
CA MET A 1 9.48 21.95 67.05
C MET A 1 9.32 22.22 65.56
N PHE A 2 9.91 23.32 65.06
CA PHE A 2 9.89 23.87 63.69
C PHE A 2 9.60 22.86 62.56
N LYS A 3 8.57 23.04 61.72
CA LYS A 3 8.47 24.00 60.60
C LYS A 3 9.65 23.93 59.62
N GLN A 4 9.38 23.49 58.40
CA GLN A 4 9.65 24.29 57.20
C GLN A 4 8.75 23.82 56.04
N ALA A 5 8.06 24.77 55.41
CA ALA A 5 7.35 24.56 54.15
C ALA A 5 8.21 25.15 53.03
N ALA A 6 8.44 24.40 51.95
CA ALA A 6 9.06 24.92 50.74
C ALA A 6 7.96 25.41 49.80
N VAL A 7 7.86 26.72 49.62
CA VAL A 7 7.00 27.34 48.62
C VAL A 7 7.69 27.19 47.26
N LEU A 8 7.14 26.37 46.36
CA LEU A 8 7.49 26.46 44.94
C LEU A 8 6.67 27.58 44.32
N ALA A 9 7.36 28.64 43.89
CA ALA A 9 6.72 29.77 43.24
C ALA A 9 6.23 29.35 41.84
N MET A 10 4.94 29.58 41.55
CA MET A 10 4.44 29.56 40.17
C MET A 10 4.95 30.81 39.43
N THR A 11 6.14 30.72 38.85
CA THR A 11 6.56 31.63 37.79
C THR A 11 5.87 31.20 36.50
N GLY A 12 4.86 31.96 36.09
CA GLY A 12 4.16 31.71 34.83
C GLY A 12 5.09 31.86 33.64
N VAL A 13 5.46 30.73 33.04
CA VAL A 13 5.99 30.70 31.66
C VAL A 13 4.79 30.83 30.74
N ALA A 14 4.81 31.84 29.86
CA ALA A 14 3.74 32.03 28.89
C ALA A 14 3.65 30.80 27.97
N LEU A 15 2.47 30.19 27.88
CA LEU A 15 2.14 29.20 26.87
C LEU A 15 2.12 29.89 25.50
N LEU A 16 3.31 29.99 24.88
CA LEU A 16 3.44 30.22 23.46
C LEU A 16 2.90 28.98 22.74
N VAL A 17 1.64 29.07 22.32
CA VAL A 17 1.03 28.10 21.40
C VAL A 17 1.69 28.28 20.03
N GLY A 18 2.86 27.66 19.89
CA GLY A 18 3.51 27.47 18.59
C GLY A 18 2.79 26.41 17.78
N CYS A 19 2.67 26.62 16.47
CA CYS A 19 2.07 25.63 15.58
C CYS A 19 2.87 24.32 15.58
N GLY A 20 2.16 23.20 15.43
CA GLY A 20 2.71 21.86 15.68
C GLY A 20 3.90 21.48 14.80
N GLY A 21 5.05 21.34 15.44
CA GLY A 21 6.17 20.48 15.06
C GLY A 21 6.74 19.92 16.35
N MET A 22 7.08 18.63 16.39
CA MET A 22 7.79 18.06 17.54
C MET A 22 9.23 18.62 17.52
N GLU A 23 9.82 18.93 18.67
CA GLU A 23 11.23 19.36 18.69
C GLU A 23 12.10 18.21 18.14
N PRO A 24 13.12 18.47 17.28
CA PRO A 24 13.92 17.42 16.63
C PRO A 24 14.53 16.42 17.62
N ARG A 25 14.82 16.87 18.84
CA ARG A 25 15.29 16.02 19.93
C ARG A 25 14.27 14.98 20.38
N MET A 26 12.99 15.36 20.54
CA MET A 26 11.92 14.43 20.92
C MET A 26 11.60 13.45 19.78
N GLU A 27 11.65 13.91 18.52
CA GLU A 27 11.52 13.02 17.36
C GLU A 27 12.65 11.99 17.29
N ASN A 28 13.90 12.41 17.50
CA ASN A 28 15.05 11.49 17.55
C ASN A 28 14.95 10.49 18.72
N GLU A 29 14.51 10.93 19.91
CA GLU A 29 14.27 10.05 21.05
C GLU A 29 13.20 8.98 20.74
N GLU A 30 12.13 9.33 20.01
CA GLU A 30 11.13 8.36 19.54
C GLU A 30 11.69 7.42 18.45
N ILE A 31 12.43 7.93 17.46
CA ILE A 31 13.05 7.10 16.42
C ILE A 31 14.01 6.07 17.05
N ILE A 32 14.87 6.49 17.99
CA ILE A 32 15.80 5.60 18.71
C ILE A 32 15.01 4.52 19.48
N SER A 33 13.94 4.89 20.19
CA SER A 33 13.10 3.94 20.92
C SER A 33 12.47 2.90 19.98
N ASN A 34 11.88 3.37 18.88
CA ASN A 34 11.22 2.51 17.89
C ASN A 34 12.21 1.54 17.23
N LEU A 35 13.43 2.00 16.95
CA LEU A 35 14.50 1.16 16.40
C LEU A 35 14.95 0.08 17.40
N ILE A 36 15.11 0.42 18.68
CA ILE A 36 15.47 -0.56 19.72
C ILE A 36 14.39 -1.64 19.87
N GLU A 37 13.11 -1.25 19.83
CA GLU A 37 11.98 -2.20 19.87
C GLU A 37 11.88 -3.03 18.58
N ALA A 38 12.21 -2.46 17.42
CA ALA A 38 12.37 -3.15 16.14
C ALA A 38 13.69 -3.96 15.99
N GLY A 39 14.38 -4.23 17.10
CA GLY A 39 15.53 -5.13 17.19
C GLY A 39 16.90 -4.52 16.89
N TYR A 40 17.00 -3.22 16.61
CA TYR A 40 18.29 -2.57 16.36
C TYR A 40 19.03 -2.25 17.68
N PRO A 41 20.29 -2.67 17.86
CA PRO A 41 21.06 -2.36 19.06
C PRO A 41 21.45 -0.88 19.15
N ALA A 42 21.30 -0.31 20.35
CA ALA A 42 21.56 1.10 20.63
C ALA A 42 22.99 1.61 20.35
N LYS A 43 23.97 0.71 20.15
CA LYS A 43 25.37 1.06 19.86
C LYS A 43 25.61 1.37 18.36
N ASP A 44 24.71 0.91 17.48
CA ASP A 44 24.79 1.10 16.02
C ASP A 44 23.78 2.16 15.53
N ILE A 45 22.93 2.66 16.45
CA ILE A 45 22.10 3.84 16.23
C ILE A 45 22.94 5.08 16.54
N GLN A 46 23.26 5.86 15.51
CA GLN A 46 24.10 7.05 15.61
C GLN A 46 23.26 8.31 15.41
N VAL A 47 23.58 9.40 16.11
CA VAL A 47 22.98 10.71 15.86
C VAL A 47 24.03 11.63 15.24
N ILE A 48 23.91 11.86 13.93
CA ILE A 48 24.83 12.67 13.13
C ILE A 48 24.04 13.85 12.59
N ASN A 49 24.51 15.09 12.82
CA ASN A 49 23.87 16.32 12.32
C ASN A 49 22.36 16.40 12.63
N GLU A 50 21.98 16.11 13.88
CA GLU A 50 20.58 16.03 14.36
C GLU A 50 19.68 14.98 13.69
N ALA A 51 20.26 14.03 12.95
CA ALA A 51 19.56 12.93 12.31
C ALA A 51 19.95 11.56 12.89
N VAL A 52 18.99 10.64 12.96
CA VAL A 52 19.24 9.25 13.40
C VAL A 52 19.64 8.38 12.20
N PHE A 53 20.81 7.74 12.31
CA PHE A 53 21.37 6.78 11.37
C PHE A 53 21.47 5.39 12.00
N VAL A 54 21.42 4.37 11.17
CA VAL A 54 21.67 2.96 11.48
C VAL A 54 22.52 2.37 10.35
N GLY A 55 23.43 1.44 10.65
CA GLY A 55 24.40 0.93 9.67
C GLY A 55 25.45 1.96 9.24
N GLY A 56 25.34 3.22 9.66
CA GLY A 56 26.24 4.31 9.26
C GLY A 56 25.85 5.00 7.95
N ASP A 57 25.00 4.38 7.13
CA ASP A 57 24.56 4.83 5.79
C ASP A 57 23.03 4.84 5.62
N THR A 58 22.26 4.33 6.58
CA THR A 58 20.80 4.39 6.52
C THR A 58 20.23 5.33 7.57
N ARG A 59 19.82 6.52 7.13
CA ARG A 59 19.06 7.47 7.95
C ARG A 59 17.63 6.95 8.15
N VAL A 60 17.02 7.24 9.30
CA VAL A 60 15.68 6.75 9.64
C VAL A 60 14.72 7.92 9.90
N THR A 61 13.52 7.86 9.32
CA THR A 61 12.42 8.82 9.60
C THR A 61 11.51 8.32 10.71
N LEU A 62 10.81 9.24 11.39
CA LEU A 62 9.79 8.89 12.38
C LEU A 62 8.66 8.03 11.83
N GLN A 63 8.26 8.23 10.57
CA GLN A 63 7.24 7.40 9.93
C GLN A 63 7.77 5.99 9.68
N ALA A 64 8.99 5.87 9.14
CA ALA A 64 9.59 4.57 8.86
C ALA A 64 9.80 3.76 10.16
N SER A 65 10.28 4.39 11.24
CA SER A 65 10.52 3.71 12.52
C SER A 65 9.20 3.22 13.18
N ARG A 66 8.10 3.97 13.04
CA ARG A 66 6.76 3.55 13.51
C ARG A 66 6.20 2.36 12.72
N GLU A 67 6.45 2.29 11.41
CA GLU A 67 6.08 1.14 10.58
C GLU A 67 6.89 -0.12 10.94
N MET A 68 8.12 0.04 11.42
CA MET A 68 8.96 -1.08 11.89
C MET A 68 8.44 -1.76 13.16
N LEU A 69 7.55 -1.11 13.93
CA LEU A 69 6.96 -1.68 15.15
C LEU A 69 5.78 -2.65 14.91
N GLN A 70 5.21 -2.72 13.70
CA GLN A 70 3.92 -3.42 13.50
C GLN A 70 4.02 -4.94 13.28
N ALA A 71 5.12 -5.58 13.71
CA ALA A 71 5.32 -7.01 13.58
C ALA A 71 4.58 -7.83 14.68
N PRO A 72 4.03 -9.01 14.38
CA PRO A 72 3.39 -9.86 15.39
C PRO A 72 4.39 -10.37 16.45
N PRO A 73 3.99 -10.52 17.73
CA PRO A 73 4.84 -11.11 18.75
C PRO A 73 5.32 -12.52 18.36
N GLY A 74 6.64 -12.67 18.19
CA GLY A 74 7.27 -13.93 17.78
C GLY A 74 7.89 -13.93 16.37
N SER A 75 7.90 -12.81 15.64
CA SER A 75 8.72 -12.67 14.42
C SER A 75 10.20 -12.55 14.79
N ALA A 76 10.94 -13.64 14.63
CA ALA A 76 12.40 -13.66 14.52
C ALA A 76 12.72 -14.11 13.10
N GLU A 77 13.38 -13.32 12.27
CA GLU A 77 13.62 -13.69 10.89
C GLU A 77 14.93 -12.95 10.51
N HIS A 78 15.92 -13.46 9.79
CA HIS A 78 17.29 -12.89 9.50
C HIS A 78 17.54 -11.37 9.12
N TYR A 79 17.10 -10.80 7.97
CA TYR A 79 17.59 -9.52 7.33
C TYR A 79 16.71 -8.22 7.10
N ARG A 80 15.67 -8.15 6.24
CA ARG A 80 15.06 -6.86 5.72
C ARG A 80 14.36 -5.98 6.78
N THR A 81 13.98 -4.74 6.45
CA THR A 81 12.93 -4.03 7.22
C THR A 81 11.52 -4.57 6.87
N THR A 82 10.55 -4.41 7.78
CA THR A 82 9.12 -4.66 7.49
C THR A 82 8.60 -3.71 6.40
N ASN A 83 9.22 -2.53 6.27
CA ASN A 83 8.90 -1.52 5.28
C ASN A 83 9.44 -1.95 3.91
N VAL A 84 8.59 -2.60 3.13
CA VAL A 84 8.88 -3.02 1.75
C VAL A 84 8.11 -2.18 0.74
N VAL A 85 8.64 -2.06 -0.48
CA VAL A 85 7.93 -1.40 -1.58
C VAL A 85 6.62 -2.17 -1.85
N GLY A 86 5.49 -1.48 -1.81
CA GLY A 86 4.15 -2.05 -1.91
C GLY A 86 3.74 -2.41 -3.34
N PRO A 87 2.69 -3.25 -3.52
CA PRO A 87 2.29 -3.83 -4.81
C PRO A 87 1.72 -2.83 -5.83
N SER A 88 1.43 -1.59 -5.41
CA SER A 88 1.01 -0.47 -6.25
C SER A 88 2.13 0.10 -7.11
N VAL A 89 3.39 -0.06 -6.70
CA VAL A 89 4.56 0.39 -7.45
C VAL A 89 4.87 -0.59 -8.59
N THR A 90 5.01 -0.05 -9.81
CA THR A 90 5.26 -0.79 -11.06
C THR A 90 6.39 -0.19 -11.90
N LYS A 91 6.69 1.10 -11.72
CA LYS A 91 7.81 1.82 -12.32
C LYS A 91 8.38 2.82 -11.31
N ILE A 92 9.67 2.71 -11.01
CA ILE A 92 10.42 3.64 -10.15
C ILE A 92 11.33 4.47 -11.06
N CYS A 93 11.26 5.79 -10.95
CA CYS A 93 12.09 6.68 -11.75
C CYS A 93 13.25 7.25 -10.91
N LEU A 94 14.48 6.99 -11.34
CA LEU A 94 15.70 7.50 -10.69
C LEU A 94 16.08 8.83 -11.38
N ASN A 95 15.89 9.95 -10.69
CA ASN A 95 16.04 11.30 -11.24
C ASN A 95 17.39 11.92 -10.80
N PRO A 96 18.47 11.80 -11.57
CA PRO A 96 19.75 12.43 -11.21
C PRO A 96 19.70 13.94 -11.40
N SER A 97 20.05 14.65 -10.33
CA SER A 97 20.26 16.10 -10.31
C SER A 97 21.38 16.55 -11.27
N ASP A 98 21.42 17.84 -11.61
CA ASP A 98 22.47 18.39 -12.49
C ASP A 98 23.88 18.12 -11.93
N SER A 99 24.11 18.35 -10.64
CA SER A 99 25.39 18.06 -9.98
C SER A 99 25.76 16.58 -10.04
N PHE A 100 24.80 15.65 -9.86
CA PHE A 100 25.06 14.23 -10.07
C PHE A 100 25.54 13.94 -11.50
N ASN A 101 24.91 14.57 -12.50
CA ASN A 101 25.24 14.38 -13.92
C ASN A 101 26.59 14.96 -14.34
N GLU A 102 27.16 15.90 -13.57
CA GLU A 102 28.53 16.42 -13.75
C GLU A 102 29.61 15.36 -13.46
N HIS A 103 29.33 14.37 -12.62
CA HIS A 103 30.25 13.26 -12.30
C HIS A 103 30.11 12.10 -13.30
N PRO A 104 31.10 11.84 -14.20
CA PRO A 104 30.92 10.85 -15.27
C PRO A 104 30.78 9.41 -14.78
N LYS A 105 31.47 9.05 -13.68
CA LYS A 105 31.42 7.71 -13.08
C LYS A 105 30.07 7.43 -12.42
N LEU A 106 29.56 8.33 -11.57
CA LEU A 106 28.21 8.24 -11.00
C LEU A 106 27.12 8.14 -12.09
N LYS A 107 27.25 8.96 -13.16
CA LYS A 107 26.34 8.90 -14.32
C LYS A 107 26.33 7.54 -15.03
N LEU A 108 27.46 6.85 -15.11
CA LEU A 108 27.57 5.57 -15.80
C LEU A 108 27.20 4.40 -14.87
N GLY A 109 27.68 4.40 -13.63
CA GLY A 109 27.30 3.42 -12.61
C GLY A 109 25.80 3.41 -12.32
N LEU A 110 25.11 4.56 -12.41
CA LEU A 110 23.64 4.61 -12.33
C LEU A 110 22.95 3.85 -13.48
N ASN A 111 23.50 3.88 -14.69
CA ASN A 111 22.93 3.09 -15.79
C ASN A 111 23.14 1.60 -15.55
N MET A 112 24.34 1.21 -15.12
CA MET A 112 24.70 -0.19 -14.86
C MET A 112 23.86 -0.77 -13.71
N ALA A 113 23.72 -0.05 -12.60
CA ALA A 113 22.81 -0.42 -11.51
C ALA A 113 21.35 -0.59 -11.97
N ILE A 114 20.82 0.31 -12.83
CA ILE A 114 19.48 0.19 -13.42
C ILE A 114 19.37 -1.06 -14.30
N GLU A 115 20.40 -1.36 -15.09
CA GLU A 115 20.46 -2.56 -15.93
C GLU A 115 20.45 -3.84 -15.07
N ASN A 116 21.25 -3.89 -14.00
CA ASN A 116 21.31 -5.01 -13.05
C ASN A 116 19.95 -5.27 -12.40
N TYR A 117 19.29 -4.24 -11.84
CA TYR A 117 17.97 -4.39 -11.22
C TYR A 117 16.89 -4.83 -12.23
N ASN A 118 16.90 -4.28 -13.45
CA ASN A 118 15.91 -4.63 -14.47
C ASN A 118 16.14 -6.04 -15.04
N ALA A 119 17.38 -6.53 -15.10
CA ALA A 119 17.69 -7.89 -15.54
C ALA A 119 17.05 -8.98 -14.67
N LEU A 120 16.77 -8.69 -13.39
CA LEU A 120 16.11 -9.62 -12.47
C LEU A 120 14.63 -9.88 -12.78
N GLY A 121 13.99 -9.05 -13.63
CA GLY A 121 12.58 -9.21 -14.02
C GLY A 121 11.58 -8.99 -12.88
N LEU A 122 11.91 -8.11 -11.93
CA LEU A 122 11.09 -7.80 -10.76
C LEU A 122 9.69 -7.26 -11.14
N ARG A 123 8.77 -7.27 -10.17
CA ARG A 123 7.41 -6.71 -10.25
C ARG A 123 7.36 -5.25 -10.74
N PHE A 124 8.42 -4.49 -10.51
CA PHE A 124 8.58 -3.11 -10.97
C PHE A 124 9.90 -2.94 -11.70
N THR A 125 9.94 -1.99 -12.63
CA THR A 125 11.17 -1.61 -13.35
C THR A 125 11.72 -0.29 -12.84
N PHE A 126 13.03 -0.12 -12.96
CA PHE A 126 13.70 1.16 -12.80
C PHE A 126 13.87 1.83 -14.16
N GLU A 127 13.65 3.14 -14.24
CA GLU A 127 13.95 3.92 -15.42
C GLU A 127 14.70 5.19 -15.03
N ARG A 128 15.73 5.55 -15.80
CA ARG A 128 16.46 6.80 -15.56
C ARG A 128 15.60 7.98 -16.00
N GLY A 129 15.35 8.89 -15.08
CA GLY A 129 14.64 10.13 -15.30
C GLY A 129 15.52 11.30 -15.77
N PRO A 130 14.90 12.46 -16.03
CA PRO A 130 13.46 12.73 -15.92
C PRO A 130 12.66 12.01 -17.03
N THR A 131 11.58 11.33 -16.63
CA THR A 131 10.68 10.57 -17.52
C THR A 131 9.24 10.62 -17.01
N THR A 132 8.30 9.99 -17.70
CA THR A 132 6.86 9.98 -17.34
C THR A 132 6.34 8.57 -17.06
N GLY A 133 5.15 8.48 -16.46
CA GLY A 133 4.52 7.19 -16.10
C GLY A 133 5.09 6.53 -14.85
N CYS A 134 5.89 7.26 -14.06
CA CYS A 134 6.48 6.82 -12.80
C CYS A 134 5.39 6.59 -11.74
N SER A 135 5.38 5.40 -11.11
CA SER A 135 4.53 5.13 -9.94
C SER A 135 5.19 5.54 -8.61
N ALA A 136 6.52 5.68 -8.62
CA ALA A 136 7.32 6.28 -7.56
C ALA A 136 8.55 6.97 -8.18
N ASN A 137 9.17 7.88 -7.44
CA ASN A 137 10.38 8.61 -7.84
C ASN A 137 11.44 8.50 -6.74
N ILE A 138 12.70 8.48 -7.12
CA ILE A 138 13.86 8.62 -6.24
C ILE A 138 14.79 9.65 -6.87
N ASP A 139 15.05 10.74 -6.17
CA ASP A 139 15.97 11.77 -6.64
C ASP A 139 17.42 11.39 -6.26
N MET A 140 18.31 11.36 -7.25
CA MET A 140 19.74 11.06 -7.02
C MET A 140 20.50 12.39 -6.89
N VAL A 141 20.95 12.67 -5.67
CA VAL A 141 21.64 13.93 -5.31
C VAL A 141 23.07 13.65 -4.85
N THR A 142 23.92 14.66 -4.92
CA THR A 142 25.30 14.61 -4.43
C THR A 142 25.38 15.15 -3.00
N THR A 143 26.28 14.58 -2.19
CA THR A 143 26.64 15.08 -0.85
C THR A 143 28.15 15.29 -0.73
N THR A 144 28.55 16.23 0.13
CA THR A 144 29.94 16.46 0.54
C THR A 144 30.34 15.68 1.78
N GLU A 145 29.43 14.88 2.33
CA GLU A 145 29.72 13.91 3.39
C GLU A 145 30.64 12.80 2.85
N ASP A 146 31.34 12.08 3.73
CA ASP A 146 32.39 11.14 3.37
C ASP A 146 31.89 9.75 2.94
N HIS A 147 30.59 9.50 3.11
CA HIS A 147 29.87 8.30 2.74
C HIS A 147 28.63 8.64 1.89
N SER A 148 28.10 7.64 1.18
CA SER A 148 26.76 7.73 0.58
C SER A 148 25.73 7.25 1.59
N TRP A 149 24.47 7.65 1.42
CA TRP A 149 23.39 7.22 2.30
C TRP A 149 21.99 7.44 1.70
N THR A 150 21.01 6.76 2.30
CA THR A 150 19.58 6.94 2.01
C THR A 150 18.73 6.68 3.26
N PHE A 151 17.44 6.40 3.08
CA PHE A 151 16.55 5.90 4.12
C PHE A 151 15.80 4.66 3.63
N PHE A 152 15.19 3.92 4.56
CA PHE A 152 14.26 2.84 4.24
C PHE A 152 12.93 3.31 3.63
N PRO A 153 12.18 2.42 2.94
CA PRO A 153 10.80 2.65 2.52
C PRO A 153 9.87 3.13 3.65
N ALA A 154 8.77 3.75 3.25
CA ALA A 154 7.64 4.05 4.13
C ALA A 154 6.33 4.05 3.32
N LEU A 155 5.20 3.71 3.95
CA LEU A 155 3.86 3.71 3.34
C LEU A 155 3.74 2.87 2.05
N GLY A 156 4.61 1.86 1.88
CA GLY A 156 4.68 1.04 0.68
C GLY A 156 5.30 1.74 -0.55
N LEU A 157 6.00 2.85 -0.37
CA LEU A 157 6.78 3.53 -1.41
C LEU A 157 8.28 3.41 -1.11
N PRO A 158 9.16 3.34 -2.13
CA PRO A 158 10.60 3.47 -1.92
C PRO A 158 10.93 4.83 -1.32
N HIS A 159 12.10 4.96 -0.68
CA HIS A 159 12.54 6.27 -0.21
C HIS A 159 12.80 7.22 -1.39
N GLY A 160 12.40 8.49 -1.25
CA GLY A 160 12.36 9.46 -2.36
C GLY A 160 13.69 10.12 -2.73
N THR A 161 14.79 9.84 -2.03
CA THR A 161 16.09 10.49 -2.28
C THR A 161 17.25 9.59 -1.89
N ILE A 162 18.30 9.53 -2.71
CA ILE A 162 19.59 8.88 -2.42
C ILE A 162 20.70 9.93 -2.50
N TYR A 163 21.58 9.97 -1.51
CA TYR A 163 22.69 10.91 -1.40
C TYR A 163 24.01 10.22 -1.70
N MET A 164 24.63 10.52 -2.85
CA MET A 164 25.92 9.95 -3.24
C MET A 164 27.07 10.88 -2.86
N THR A 165 28.09 10.37 -2.17
CA THR A 165 29.29 11.20 -1.91
C THR A 165 30.05 11.55 -3.19
N VAL A 166 30.42 12.82 -3.34
CA VAL A 166 31.30 13.29 -4.43
C VAL A 166 32.69 12.64 -4.39
N LEU A 167 33.09 12.04 -3.26
CA LEU A 167 34.36 11.33 -3.12
C LEU A 167 34.47 10.08 -4.01
N LEU A 168 33.33 9.49 -4.43
CA LEU A 168 33.27 8.35 -5.36
C LEU A 168 33.96 8.64 -6.71
N ALA A 169 34.12 9.90 -7.10
CA ALA A 169 34.88 10.30 -8.29
C ALA A 169 36.35 9.79 -8.29
N ASN A 170 36.93 9.59 -7.09
CA ASN A 170 38.30 9.10 -6.92
C ASN A 170 38.44 7.57 -7.03
N TYR A 171 37.33 6.83 -7.03
CA TYR A 171 37.30 5.36 -7.09
C TYR A 171 36.93 4.88 -8.50
N GLU A 172 37.14 3.59 -8.80
CA GLU A 172 36.83 3.03 -10.11
C GLU A 172 35.30 2.99 -10.40
N LEU A 173 34.95 2.78 -11.66
CA LEU A 173 33.56 2.77 -12.13
C LEU A 173 32.72 1.74 -11.36
N ASP A 174 33.24 0.52 -11.25
CA ASP A 174 32.69 -0.62 -10.53
C ASP A 174 32.34 -0.28 -9.07
N ILE A 175 33.17 0.53 -8.38
CA ILE A 175 32.88 1.01 -7.02
C ILE A 175 31.75 2.05 -7.03
N ASN A 176 31.68 2.91 -8.06
CA ASN A 176 30.57 3.88 -8.20
C ASN A 176 29.25 3.14 -8.47
N GLU A 177 29.26 2.11 -9.32
CA GLU A 177 28.13 1.23 -9.57
C GLU A 177 27.71 0.50 -8.30
N HIS A 178 28.64 -0.18 -7.63
CA HIS A 178 28.36 -0.94 -6.41
C HIS A 178 27.67 -0.08 -5.34
N THR A 179 28.21 1.11 -5.02
CA THR A 179 27.58 1.99 -4.04
C THR A 179 26.18 2.44 -4.51
N ILE A 180 25.98 2.75 -5.80
CA ILE A 180 24.63 3.12 -6.29
C ILE A 180 23.66 1.93 -6.19
N THR A 181 24.08 0.72 -6.54
CA THR A 181 23.27 -0.51 -6.45
C THR A 181 22.88 -0.81 -5.00
N HIS A 182 23.81 -0.61 -4.07
CA HIS A 182 23.64 -0.75 -2.62
C HIS A 182 22.63 0.26 -2.06
N GLU A 183 22.78 1.56 -2.34
CA GLU A 183 21.84 2.60 -1.87
C GLU A 183 20.42 2.39 -2.43
N ILE A 184 20.28 1.95 -3.68
CA ILE A 184 18.96 1.57 -4.22
C ILE A 184 18.36 0.41 -3.40
N GLY A 185 19.19 -0.52 -2.93
CA GLY A 185 18.81 -1.65 -2.08
C GLY A 185 18.18 -1.18 -0.75
N HIS A 186 18.83 -0.25 -0.06
CA HIS A 186 18.26 0.40 1.13
C HIS A 186 16.97 1.16 0.83
N ALA A 187 16.95 1.96 -0.25
CA ALA A 187 15.78 2.72 -0.66
C ALA A 187 14.56 1.86 -1.01
N ILE A 188 14.76 0.56 -1.32
CA ILE A 188 13.69 -0.44 -1.48
C ILE A 188 13.54 -1.41 -0.29
N GLY A 189 14.33 -1.30 0.79
CA GLY A 189 14.10 -1.99 2.06
C GLY A 189 15.06 -3.11 2.46
N LEU A 190 16.15 -3.33 1.71
CA LEU A 190 17.23 -4.24 2.11
C LEU A 190 18.07 -3.63 3.25
N ARG A 191 18.55 -4.47 4.17
CA ARG A 191 19.57 -4.12 5.18
C ARG A 191 20.92 -4.76 4.81
N HIS A 192 21.96 -4.45 5.56
CA HIS A 192 23.24 -5.15 5.48
C HIS A 192 23.11 -6.66 5.73
N THR A 193 23.89 -7.45 4.99
CA THR A 193 23.92 -8.92 5.08
C THR A 193 24.96 -9.45 6.09
N ASP A 194 25.90 -8.60 6.46
CA ASP A 194 26.88 -8.83 7.52
C ASP A 194 26.56 -8.02 8.79
N TYR A 195 25.30 -7.61 8.98
CA TYR A 195 24.84 -6.75 10.07
C TYR A 195 25.40 -7.16 11.46
N TYR A 196 25.37 -8.45 11.81
CA TYR A 196 25.88 -9.01 13.08
C TYR A 196 27.40 -9.17 13.16
N ASN A 197 28.14 -8.91 12.08
CA ASN A 197 29.60 -8.94 12.04
C ASN A 197 30.16 -8.08 10.88
N SER A 198 29.85 -6.77 10.85
CA SER A 198 30.33 -5.92 9.74
C SER A 198 31.86 -5.74 9.75
N ALA A 199 32.53 -6.15 10.82
CA ALA A 199 33.98 -6.29 10.88
C ALA A 199 34.57 -7.27 9.85
N ILE A 200 33.75 -8.06 9.13
CA ILE A 200 34.24 -8.74 7.93
C ILE A 200 34.49 -7.75 6.79
N SER A 201 33.52 -6.88 6.45
CA SER A 201 33.60 -5.96 5.32
C SER A 201 34.30 -4.63 5.68
N CYS A 202 33.97 -4.07 6.83
CA CYS A 202 34.42 -2.77 7.31
C CYS A 202 35.63 -2.89 8.25
N PRO A 203 36.81 -2.29 7.92
CA PRO A 203 38.01 -2.36 8.76
C PRO A 203 37.86 -1.74 10.16
N SER A 204 36.90 -0.83 10.35
CA SER A 204 36.55 -0.21 11.63
C SER A 204 35.50 -0.99 12.43
N GLY A 205 34.75 -1.89 11.78
CA GLY A 205 33.80 -2.84 12.36
C GLY A 205 32.74 -2.26 13.32
N TYR A 206 31.53 -2.03 12.82
CA TYR A 206 30.33 -1.92 13.67
C TYR A 206 29.62 -3.29 13.75
N ASN A 207 28.51 -3.42 14.49
CA ASN A 207 27.87 -4.71 14.71
C ASN A 207 26.39 -4.52 15.08
N GLU A 208 25.53 -4.40 14.07
CA GLU A 208 24.06 -4.26 14.18
C GLU A 208 23.36 -5.44 14.90
N GLY A 209 24.09 -6.42 15.42
CA GLY A 209 23.70 -7.15 16.63
C GLY A 209 22.97 -8.48 16.44
N ASP A 210 23.35 -9.45 17.27
CA ASP A 210 22.55 -10.64 17.57
C ASP A 210 22.18 -10.61 19.07
N MET A 211 20.95 -10.16 19.36
CA MET A 211 20.41 -10.04 20.72
C MET A 211 19.24 -11.02 20.96
N GLY A 212 19.15 -12.10 20.18
CA GLY A 212 18.06 -13.08 20.26
C GLY A 212 16.75 -12.64 19.59
N VAL A 213 16.73 -11.46 18.97
CA VAL A 213 15.73 -10.98 18.01
C VAL A 213 16.48 -10.22 16.91
N GLY A 214 16.39 -10.64 15.65
CA GLY A 214 16.90 -9.88 14.49
C GLY A 214 16.59 -10.60 13.18
N ALA A 215 16.59 -9.99 11.99
CA ALA A 215 15.79 -8.84 11.50
C ALA A 215 14.58 -9.25 10.57
N ILE A 216 14.73 -9.66 9.26
CA ILE A 216 13.82 -10.59 8.48
C ILE A 216 14.47 -11.55 7.38
N LEU A 217 14.54 -12.91 7.49
CA LEU A 217 15.36 -13.87 6.66
C LEU A 217 14.72 -14.06 5.30
N ILE A 218 15.44 -13.62 4.27
CA ILE A 218 14.93 -13.70 2.92
C ILE A 218 15.30 -15.08 2.34
N PRO A 219 14.33 -15.89 1.87
CA PRO A 219 14.61 -17.22 1.35
C PRO A 219 15.69 -17.19 0.24
N GLY A 220 16.82 -17.84 0.50
CA GLY A 220 17.96 -17.92 -0.42
C GLY A 220 19.13 -16.97 -0.10
N SER A 221 19.02 -16.08 0.89
CA SER A 221 20.21 -15.40 1.44
C SER A 221 21.02 -16.32 2.37
N PRO A 222 22.33 -16.09 2.57
CA PRO A 222 23.13 -16.79 3.56
C PRO A 222 22.54 -16.69 4.97
N GLU A 223 22.73 -17.72 5.79
CA GLU A 223 22.46 -17.69 7.24
C GLU A 223 23.68 -17.19 8.06
N ALA A 224 24.83 -17.04 7.39
CA ALA A 224 26.12 -16.63 7.96
C ALA A 224 26.63 -15.35 7.25
N ALA A 225 27.39 -14.50 7.95
CA ALA A 225 27.94 -13.28 7.37
C ALA A 225 29.11 -13.65 6.46
N VAL A 226 28.96 -13.40 5.16
CA VAL A 226 29.92 -13.78 4.11
C VAL A 226 30.58 -12.52 3.56
N TRP A 227 31.91 -12.50 3.55
CA TRP A 227 32.70 -11.46 2.87
C TRP A 227 32.49 -11.55 1.36
N ASP A 228 32.19 -10.41 0.72
CA ASP A 228 31.94 -10.32 -0.73
C ASP A 228 30.80 -11.25 -1.19
N GLY A 229 29.86 -11.54 -0.26
CA GLY A 229 28.75 -12.46 -0.47
C GLY A 229 27.46 -11.79 -0.96
N SER A 230 27.44 -10.45 -0.95
CA SER A 230 26.27 -9.64 -1.30
C SER A 230 26.73 -8.21 -1.66
N VAL A 231 26.01 -7.56 -2.58
CA VAL A 231 26.15 -6.10 -2.79
C VAL A 231 25.77 -5.30 -1.54
N MET A 232 24.94 -5.87 -0.66
CA MET A 232 24.58 -5.33 0.65
C MET A 232 25.53 -5.79 1.76
N ASN A 233 26.82 -6.02 1.48
CA ASN A 233 27.83 -6.00 2.54
C ASN A 233 28.09 -4.55 2.96
N ALA A 234 28.19 -4.30 4.26
CA ALA A 234 28.30 -2.97 4.88
C ALA A 234 29.42 -2.05 4.35
N CYS A 235 30.52 -2.62 3.85
CA CYS A 235 31.56 -1.85 3.17
C CYS A 235 31.96 -2.52 1.85
N PRO A 236 32.03 -1.76 0.73
CA PRO A 236 32.64 -2.25 -0.50
C PRO A 236 34.12 -2.51 -0.32
N ASN A 237 34.66 -3.46 -1.10
CA ASN A 237 36.09 -3.73 -1.19
C ASN A 237 36.62 -3.34 -2.59
N PHE A 238 37.94 -3.29 -2.77
CA PHE A 238 38.55 -2.86 -4.04
C PHE A 238 38.23 -3.75 -5.26
N GLY A 239 37.70 -4.96 -5.06
CA GLY A 239 37.23 -5.85 -6.11
C GLY A 239 35.71 -5.86 -6.32
N SER A 240 34.95 -5.07 -5.55
CA SER A 240 33.50 -5.01 -5.64
C SER A 240 33.05 -4.45 -6.99
N THR A 241 32.23 -5.21 -7.72
CA THR A 241 31.79 -4.88 -9.09
C THR A 241 30.48 -4.09 -9.14
N GLY A 242 29.54 -4.38 -8.21
CA GLY A 242 28.17 -3.87 -8.26
C GLY A 242 27.17 -4.81 -8.95
N GLU A 243 27.67 -5.92 -9.50
CA GLU A 243 26.89 -7.06 -9.95
C GLU A 243 26.25 -7.79 -8.77
N PHE A 244 25.02 -8.29 -8.95
CA PHE A 244 24.34 -9.07 -7.92
C PHE A 244 24.94 -10.46 -7.76
N THR A 245 25.10 -10.91 -6.51
CA THR A 245 25.39 -12.31 -6.22
C THR A 245 24.11 -13.15 -6.34
N GLN A 246 24.24 -14.48 -6.38
CA GLN A 246 23.09 -15.39 -6.32
C GLN A 246 22.23 -15.18 -5.06
N ALA A 247 22.83 -14.73 -3.95
CA ALA A 247 22.11 -14.39 -2.73
C ALA A 247 21.26 -13.12 -2.91
N ASP A 248 21.81 -12.08 -3.53
CA ASP A 248 21.09 -10.84 -3.83
C ASP A 248 19.94 -11.10 -4.81
N GLU A 249 20.18 -11.87 -5.86
CA GLU A 249 19.15 -12.29 -6.81
C GLU A 249 18.00 -13.02 -6.12
N ALA A 250 18.31 -14.01 -5.28
CA ALA A 250 17.32 -14.79 -4.57
C ALA A 250 16.54 -13.90 -3.59
N ALA A 251 17.23 -13.02 -2.88
CA ALA A 251 16.61 -12.09 -1.95
C ALA A 251 15.65 -11.12 -2.65
N LEU A 252 16.11 -10.44 -3.70
CA LEU A 252 15.31 -9.52 -4.50
C LEU A 252 14.14 -10.23 -5.18
N LYS A 253 14.30 -11.48 -5.64
CA LYS A 253 13.21 -12.28 -6.22
C LYS A 253 12.20 -12.77 -5.18
N ALA A 254 12.63 -13.06 -3.95
CA ALA A 254 11.71 -13.42 -2.86
C ALA A 254 10.88 -12.22 -2.35
N LEU A 255 11.44 -11.01 -2.39
CA LEU A 255 10.73 -9.78 -1.98
C LEU A 255 9.89 -9.17 -3.11
N TYR A 256 10.48 -9.06 -4.31
CA TYR A 256 9.99 -8.25 -5.42
C TYR A 256 10.00 -8.98 -6.76
N GLY A 257 10.31 -10.28 -6.78
CA GLY A 257 10.34 -11.04 -8.01
C GLY A 257 9.00 -11.01 -8.74
N PRO A 258 8.99 -11.46 -10.00
CA PRO A 258 7.75 -11.75 -10.67
C PRO A 258 7.14 -12.92 -9.90
N SER A 259 6.21 -12.63 -8.99
CA SER A 259 5.35 -13.65 -8.44
C SER A 259 4.75 -14.38 -9.64
N GLU A 260 5.01 -15.68 -9.79
CA GLU A 260 4.13 -16.54 -10.56
C GLU A 260 2.78 -16.46 -9.85
N LEU A 261 1.99 -15.48 -10.29
CA LEU A 261 0.71 -15.18 -9.70
C LEU A 261 -0.11 -16.45 -9.82
N PRO A 262 -0.49 -17.09 -8.71
CA PRO A 262 -1.09 -18.40 -8.73
C PRO A 262 -2.26 -18.37 -9.70
N ASN A 263 -2.47 -19.43 -10.48
CA ASN A 263 -3.67 -19.49 -11.30
C ASN A 263 -4.87 -19.32 -10.36
N CYS A 264 -5.78 -18.39 -10.61
CA CYS A 264 -6.89 -18.11 -9.70
C CYS A 264 -7.78 -19.34 -9.47
N SER A 265 -7.75 -20.33 -10.38
CA SER A 265 -8.42 -21.62 -10.23
C SER A 265 -7.87 -22.47 -9.07
N ASN A 266 -6.66 -22.16 -8.58
CA ASN A 266 -5.98 -22.80 -7.45
C ASN A 266 -6.06 -21.95 -6.16
N VAL A 267 -6.71 -20.79 -6.20
CA VAL A 267 -6.83 -19.89 -5.04
C VAL A 267 -8.17 -20.14 -4.34
N ASP A 268 -8.11 -20.75 -3.16
CA ASP A 268 -9.25 -20.87 -2.26
C ASP A 268 -9.34 -19.60 -1.38
N LEU A 269 -10.40 -18.80 -1.55
CA LEU A 269 -10.60 -17.59 -0.73
C LEU A 269 -11.29 -17.90 0.61
N THR A 270 -11.87 -19.09 0.78
CA THR A 270 -12.61 -19.45 1.99
C THR A 270 -11.71 -19.59 3.22
N VAL A 271 -10.41 -19.89 3.03
CA VAL A 271 -9.41 -19.94 4.12
C VAL A 271 -9.05 -18.55 4.67
N PHE A 272 -9.38 -17.47 3.94
CA PHE A 272 -9.12 -16.09 4.36
C PHE A 272 -10.33 -15.42 5.06
N ARG A 273 -11.41 -16.18 5.34
CA ARG A 273 -12.59 -15.67 6.06
C ARG A 273 -12.20 -14.96 7.36
N GLY A 274 -12.78 -13.77 7.57
CA GLY A 274 -12.46 -12.89 8.70
C GLY A 274 -11.31 -11.91 8.46
N GLN A 275 -10.43 -12.15 7.47
CA GLN A 275 -9.32 -11.27 7.12
C GLN A 275 -9.78 -10.11 6.21
N THR A 276 -10.77 -9.34 6.66
CA THR A 276 -11.38 -8.25 5.89
C THR A 276 -10.35 -7.21 5.47
N GLY A 277 -10.31 -6.85 4.19
CA GLY A 277 -9.35 -5.92 3.61
C GLY A 277 -8.04 -6.58 3.14
N ALA A 278 -7.80 -7.86 3.45
CA ALA A 278 -6.66 -8.59 2.88
C ALA A 278 -6.79 -8.67 1.35
N GLN A 279 -5.69 -8.37 0.64
CA GLN A 279 -5.65 -8.39 -0.82
C GLN A 279 -4.74 -9.50 -1.34
N GLY A 280 -5.16 -10.12 -2.44
CA GLY A 280 -4.41 -11.15 -3.16
C GLY A 280 -4.35 -10.87 -4.66
N ARG A 281 -3.32 -11.37 -5.33
CA ARG A 281 -3.19 -11.32 -6.79
C ARG A 281 -3.10 -12.73 -7.35
N CYS A 282 -3.73 -12.96 -8.50
CA CYS A 282 -3.72 -14.25 -9.18
C CYS A 282 -3.88 -14.04 -10.70
N THR A 283 -3.62 -15.07 -11.51
CA THR A 283 -3.78 -15.01 -12.98
C THR A 283 -4.93 -15.86 -13.49
N CYS A 284 -5.62 -15.33 -14.49
CA CYS A 284 -6.69 -16.00 -15.22
C CYS A 284 -6.25 -16.33 -16.63
N SER A 285 -6.35 -17.61 -16.99
CA SER A 285 -6.18 -18.07 -18.38
C SER A 285 -7.39 -17.67 -19.26
N PRO A 286 -7.24 -17.66 -20.59
CA PRO A 286 -8.37 -17.46 -21.51
C PRO A 286 -9.49 -18.49 -21.29
N GLY A 287 -10.73 -18.11 -21.55
CA GLY A 287 -11.88 -19.02 -21.46
C GLY A 287 -12.39 -19.30 -20.05
N ALA A 288 -12.24 -18.33 -19.14
CA ALA A 288 -12.78 -18.39 -17.78
C ALA A 288 -14.25 -18.84 -17.76
N SER A 289 -14.54 -19.89 -17.00
CA SER A 289 -15.90 -20.41 -16.78
C SER A 289 -16.02 -21.02 -15.39
N GLY A 290 -17.22 -20.98 -14.81
CA GLY A 290 -17.51 -21.46 -13.47
C GLY A 290 -18.67 -20.69 -12.84
N THR A 291 -19.21 -21.22 -11.75
CA THR A 291 -20.34 -20.57 -11.06
C THR A 291 -19.85 -19.35 -10.29
N VAL A 292 -20.67 -18.30 -10.31
CA VAL A 292 -20.46 -17.05 -9.56
C VAL A 292 -21.78 -16.65 -8.93
N TRP A 293 -21.74 -16.21 -7.67
CA TRP A 293 -22.88 -15.70 -6.93
C TRP A 293 -22.60 -14.26 -6.48
N GLY A 294 -23.56 -13.35 -6.71
CA GLY A 294 -23.42 -11.93 -6.39
C GLY A 294 -22.92 -11.04 -7.52
N THR A 295 -22.65 -9.78 -7.17
CA THR A 295 -22.34 -8.68 -8.10
C THR A 295 -21.47 -7.64 -7.36
N ASN A 296 -20.27 -7.38 -7.88
CA ASN A 296 -19.17 -6.63 -7.24
C ASN A 296 -18.65 -7.24 -5.93
N LEU A 297 -19.54 -7.54 -4.97
CA LEU A 297 -19.31 -8.50 -3.90
C LEU A 297 -19.78 -9.88 -4.38
N TYR A 298 -18.87 -10.84 -4.35
CA TYR A 298 -19.10 -12.24 -4.70
C TYR A 298 -18.90 -13.12 -3.48
N THR A 299 -19.59 -14.25 -3.40
CA THR A 299 -19.29 -15.25 -2.36
C THR A 299 -17.85 -15.76 -2.52
N ASP A 300 -17.16 -16.03 -1.43
CA ASP A 300 -15.75 -16.49 -1.44
C ASP A 300 -15.49 -17.87 -2.07
N ASP A 301 -16.54 -18.60 -2.43
CA ASP A 301 -16.50 -19.83 -3.24
C ASP A 301 -16.80 -19.61 -4.74
N SER A 302 -17.07 -18.37 -5.17
CA SER A 302 -17.29 -18.02 -6.58
C SER A 302 -16.02 -18.16 -7.42
N ASN A 303 -16.16 -18.58 -8.69
CA ASN A 303 -15.04 -18.61 -9.63
C ASN A 303 -14.48 -17.19 -9.89
N ILE A 304 -13.27 -16.92 -9.38
CA ILE A 304 -12.61 -15.60 -9.42
C ILE A 304 -12.51 -15.05 -10.85
N CYS A 305 -12.13 -15.86 -11.82
CA CYS A 305 -11.94 -15.41 -13.20
C CYS A 305 -13.24 -15.04 -13.89
N THR A 306 -14.28 -15.85 -13.71
CA THR A 306 -15.62 -15.56 -14.24
C THR A 306 -16.21 -14.31 -13.57
N ALA A 307 -15.98 -14.13 -12.26
CA ALA A 307 -16.36 -12.93 -11.52
C ALA A 307 -15.60 -11.68 -11.99
N ALA A 308 -14.32 -11.81 -12.37
CA ALA A 308 -13.51 -10.72 -12.90
C ALA A 308 -13.91 -10.30 -14.33
N VAL A 309 -14.30 -11.24 -15.19
CA VAL A 309 -14.93 -10.92 -16.49
C VAL A 309 -16.27 -10.22 -16.27
N HIS A 310 -17.14 -10.76 -15.39
CA HIS A 310 -18.41 -10.13 -15.02
C HIS A 310 -18.22 -8.69 -14.50
N ALA A 311 -17.22 -8.47 -13.64
CA ALA A 311 -16.86 -7.16 -13.10
C ALA A 311 -16.19 -6.19 -14.11
N GLY A 312 -15.86 -6.65 -15.33
CA GLY A 312 -15.21 -5.84 -16.35
C GLY A 312 -13.74 -5.53 -16.06
N VAL A 313 -13.09 -6.32 -15.19
CA VAL A 313 -11.67 -6.16 -14.81
C VAL A 313 -10.75 -6.77 -15.86
N ILE A 314 -11.17 -7.89 -16.44
CA ILE A 314 -10.49 -8.60 -17.54
C ILE A 314 -11.49 -8.95 -18.64
N SER A 315 -10.97 -9.28 -19.82
CA SER A 315 -11.77 -9.86 -20.91
C SER A 315 -11.74 -11.39 -20.87
N THR A 316 -12.48 -12.04 -21.77
CA THR A 316 -12.44 -13.51 -21.95
C THR A 316 -11.06 -14.05 -22.37
N SER A 317 -10.12 -13.18 -22.78
CA SER A 317 -8.71 -13.51 -23.01
C SER A 317 -7.91 -13.75 -21.72
N GLY A 318 -8.49 -13.54 -20.54
CA GLY A 318 -7.79 -13.68 -19.26
C GLY A 318 -7.00 -12.42 -18.87
N GLY A 319 -6.07 -12.59 -17.93
CA GLY A 319 -5.22 -11.52 -17.40
C GLY A 319 -4.97 -11.65 -15.89
N THR A 320 -4.25 -10.67 -15.33
CA THR A 320 -4.03 -10.54 -13.89
C THR A 320 -5.25 -9.93 -13.21
N VAL A 321 -5.63 -10.45 -12.05
CA VAL A 321 -6.71 -9.91 -11.22
C VAL A 321 -6.21 -9.66 -9.79
N VAL A 322 -6.87 -8.72 -9.11
CA VAL A 322 -6.64 -8.42 -7.70
C VAL A 322 -7.95 -8.62 -6.95
N VAL A 323 -7.94 -9.54 -5.99
CA VAL A 323 -9.07 -9.82 -5.09
C VAL A 323 -8.85 -9.11 -3.76
N GLU A 324 -9.93 -8.69 -3.11
CA GLU A 324 -9.91 -8.21 -1.73
C GLU A 324 -11.00 -8.92 -0.92
N ILE A 325 -10.60 -9.49 0.22
CA ILE A 325 -11.47 -10.22 1.14
C ILE A 325 -12.42 -9.25 1.85
N GLN A 326 -13.69 -9.64 1.94
CA GLN A 326 -14.79 -8.83 2.44
C GLN A 326 -15.68 -9.64 3.38
N PRO A 327 -16.42 -9.02 4.31
CA PRO A 327 -17.32 -9.74 5.21
C PRO A 327 -18.41 -10.48 4.45
N GLY A 328 -18.87 -11.60 5.00
CA GLY A 328 -20.08 -12.28 4.52
C GLY A 328 -21.30 -11.36 4.51
N GLN A 329 -22.17 -11.52 3.52
CA GLN A 329 -23.42 -10.75 3.38
C GLN A 329 -24.63 -11.63 3.67
N SER A 330 -25.74 -11.01 4.07
CA SER A 330 -27.03 -11.68 4.28
C SER A 330 -27.76 -12.02 2.97
N THR A 331 -27.33 -11.44 1.84
CA THR A 331 -27.86 -11.68 0.50
C THR A 331 -26.82 -11.28 -0.55
N TYR A 332 -26.80 -11.99 -1.67
CA TYR A 332 -25.99 -11.70 -2.84
C TYR A 332 -26.91 -11.65 -4.06
N VAL A 333 -26.83 -10.59 -4.85
CA VAL A 333 -27.70 -10.39 -6.02
C VAL A 333 -26.93 -10.70 -7.31
N GLY A 334 -27.41 -11.66 -8.08
CA GLY A 334 -26.89 -11.96 -9.41
C GLY A 334 -27.32 -10.93 -10.45
N THR A 335 -26.45 -10.60 -11.40
CA THR A 335 -26.78 -9.73 -12.54
C THR A 335 -26.13 -10.26 -13.83
N THR A 336 -26.46 -9.65 -14.97
CA THR A 336 -25.77 -9.90 -16.24
C THR A 336 -24.93 -8.68 -16.60
N ARG A 337 -23.61 -8.85 -16.74
CA ARG A 337 -22.64 -7.81 -17.12
C ARG A 337 -21.52 -8.41 -17.96
N ASN A 338 -21.02 -7.65 -18.93
CA ASN A 338 -19.85 -8.04 -19.74
C ASN A 338 -19.98 -9.44 -20.40
N GLY A 339 -21.21 -9.84 -20.76
CA GLY A 339 -21.51 -11.14 -21.35
C GLY A 339 -21.62 -12.32 -20.37
N VAL A 340 -21.42 -12.10 -19.07
CA VAL A 340 -21.53 -13.10 -18.01
C VAL A 340 -22.80 -12.86 -17.19
N THR A 341 -23.48 -13.93 -16.78
CA THR A 341 -24.61 -13.89 -15.84
C THR A 341 -24.22 -14.58 -14.54
N THR A 342 -24.39 -13.91 -13.41
CA THR A 342 -24.16 -14.44 -12.07
C THR A 342 -25.47 -14.79 -11.38
N ASN A 343 -25.40 -15.64 -10.35
CA ASN A 343 -26.56 -16.11 -9.60
C ASN A 343 -26.81 -15.24 -8.36
N SER A 344 -28.06 -15.15 -7.93
CA SER A 344 -28.38 -14.66 -6.58
C SER A 344 -28.19 -15.76 -5.55
N TYR A 345 -27.87 -15.38 -4.30
CA TYR A 345 -27.73 -16.30 -3.18
C TYR A 345 -28.18 -15.67 -1.86
N GLY A 346 -28.44 -16.51 -0.85
CA GLY A 346 -28.80 -16.07 0.50
C GLY A 346 -27.59 -15.67 1.34
N ALA A 347 -27.72 -15.79 2.67
CA ALA A 347 -26.63 -15.48 3.58
C ALA A 347 -25.41 -16.40 3.39
N TRP A 348 -24.21 -15.83 3.41
CA TRP A 348 -22.95 -16.57 3.27
C TRP A 348 -21.85 -16.00 4.19
N ALA A 349 -20.83 -16.80 4.48
CA ALA A 349 -19.88 -16.54 5.57
C ALA A 349 -18.75 -15.56 5.22
N GLY A 350 -18.40 -15.42 3.94
CA GLY A 350 -17.34 -14.52 3.48
C GLY A 350 -17.52 -14.10 2.03
N SER A 351 -16.90 -12.99 1.66
CA SER A 351 -17.02 -12.41 0.32
C SER A 351 -15.66 -12.03 -0.23
N PHE A 352 -15.60 -11.74 -1.52
CA PHE A 352 -14.54 -10.92 -2.09
C PHE A 352 -15.10 -9.89 -3.06
N ARG A 353 -14.32 -8.83 -3.29
CA ARG A 353 -14.50 -7.91 -4.42
C ARG A 353 -13.26 -7.92 -5.30
N LEU A 354 -13.41 -7.49 -6.55
CA LEU A 354 -12.28 -7.26 -7.45
C LEU A 354 -11.89 -5.78 -7.42
N ILE A 355 -10.60 -5.49 -7.27
CA ILE A 355 -10.06 -4.13 -7.42
C ILE A 355 -9.98 -3.80 -8.92
N GLY A 356 -10.35 -2.57 -9.28
CA GLY A 356 -10.49 -2.15 -10.68
C GLY A 356 -11.81 -2.56 -11.35
N ALA A 357 -12.76 -3.12 -10.60
CA ALA A 357 -14.12 -3.41 -11.11
C ALA A 357 -14.76 -2.15 -11.69
N GLN A 358 -15.28 -2.26 -12.92
CA GLN A 358 -15.82 -1.10 -13.63
C GLN A 358 -17.23 -0.78 -13.15
N VAL A 359 -17.44 0.47 -12.74
CA VAL A 359 -18.78 1.06 -12.62
C VAL A 359 -19.41 1.05 -14.03
N PRO A 360 -20.73 0.76 -14.19
CA PRO A 360 -21.36 0.66 -15.52
C PRO A 360 -21.04 1.86 -16.42
N GLN A 361 -20.38 1.61 -17.56
CA GLN A 361 -19.82 2.68 -18.40
C GLN A 361 -20.88 3.59 -19.07
N THR A 362 -22.13 3.14 -19.13
CA THR A 362 -23.29 4.00 -19.39
C THR A 362 -24.10 4.14 -18.09
N PRO A 363 -24.45 5.36 -17.66
CA PRO A 363 -25.33 5.56 -16.50
C PRO A 363 -26.64 4.78 -16.69
N PRO A 364 -26.93 3.76 -15.85
CA PRO A 364 -28.10 2.92 -16.01
C PRO A 364 -29.39 3.70 -15.72
N ILE A 365 -30.53 3.19 -16.16
CA ILE A 365 -31.83 3.76 -15.77
C ILE A 365 -32.11 3.38 -14.31
N CYS A 366 -32.20 4.35 -13.41
CA CYS A 366 -32.25 4.10 -11.96
C CYS A 366 -33.38 3.14 -11.56
N SER A 367 -34.58 3.30 -12.15
CA SER A 367 -35.76 2.45 -11.86
C SER A 367 -35.64 0.99 -12.32
N SER A 368 -34.63 0.67 -13.15
CA SER A 368 -34.29 -0.71 -13.55
C SER A 368 -32.99 -1.21 -12.91
N PHE A 369 -32.27 -0.35 -12.20
CA PHE A 369 -30.97 -0.67 -11.64
C PHE A 369 -31.13 -1.21 -10.22
N ASN A 370 -30.59 -2.41 -9.98
CA ASN A 370 -30.77 -3.09 -8.72
C ASN A 370 -29.73 -2.63 -7.67
N PHE A 371 -30.04 -1.58 -6.91
CA PHE A 371 -29.15 -1.04 -5.88
C PHE A 371 -28.88 -2.00 -4.72
N LEU A 372 -29.78 -2.98 -4.46
CA LEU A 372 -29.55 -4.08 -3.50
C LEU A 372 -28.30 -4.89 -3.85
N SER A 373 -27.90 -4.95 -5.13
CA SER A 373 -26.66 -5.60 -5.56
C SER A 373 -25.37 -4.91 -5.09
N TYR A 374 -25.49 -3.72 -4.48
CA TYR A 374 -24.38 -2.98 -3.89
C TYR A 374 -24.45 -2.90 -2.36
N ARG A 375 -25.42 -3.55 -1.71
CA ARG A 375 -25.54 -3.58 -0.25
C ARG A 375 -24.20 -3.94 0.42
N GLY A 376 -23.85 -3.22 1.48
CA GLY A 376 -22.58 -3.37 2.21
C GLY A 376 -21.37 -2.67 1.57
N GLN A 377 -21.45 -2.23 0.30
CA GLN A 377 -20.37 -1.53 -0.40
C GLN A 377 -20.41 -0.02 -0.09
N ASN A 378 -20.42 0.32 1.21
CA ASN A 378 -20.63 1.66 1.72
C ASN A 378 -19.64 2.67 1.13
N GLY A 379 -20.12 3.86 0.75
CA GLY A 379 -19.35 4.88 0.05
C GLY A 379 -19.29 4.70 -1.48
N THR A 380 -19.73 3.56 -2.03
CA THR A 380 -19.78 3.38 -3.50
C THR A 380 -20.76 4.37 -4.12
N GLN A 381 -20.31 5.11 -5.14
CA GLN A 381 -21.13 6.08 -5.87
C GLN A 381 -21.49 5.56 -7.26
N ILE A 382 -22.77 5.68 -7.62
CA ILE A 382 -23.33 5.18 -8.87
C ILE A 382 -24.15 6.29 -9.50
N ARG A 383 -23.72 6.79 -10.66
CA ARG A 383 -24.53 7.72 -11.45
C ARG A 383 -25.54 6.97 -12.29
N CYS A 384 -26.80 7.33 -12.19
CA CYS A 384 -27.89 6.73 -12.97
C CYS A 384 -28.84 7.84 -13.49
N ASN A 385 -29.65 7.51 -14.49
CA ASN A 385 -30.58 8.44 -15.12
C ASN A 385 -32.03 8.09 -14.76
N CYS A 386 -32.81 9.11 -14.40
CA CYS A 386 -34.25 9.04 -14.19
C CYS A 386 -34.96 9.73 -15.37
N PRO A 387 -35.69 9.00 -16.24
CA PRO A 387 -36.35 9.59 -17.41
C PRO A 387 -37.53 10.48 -17.05
N THR A 388 -38.41 9.99 -16.16
CA THR A 388 -39.50 10.73 -15.51
C THR A 388 -39.82 9.96 -14.23
N ALA A 389 -39.92 10.64 -13.09
CA ALA A 389 -40.10 9.94 -11.81
C ALA A 389 -41.57 9.49 -11.65
N SER A 390 -41.78 8.20 -11.41
CA SER A 390 -43.11 7.64 -11.15
C SER A 390 -43.49 7.84 -9.69
N LEU A 391 -44.00 9.03 -9.36
CA LEU A 391 -44.25 9.52 -7.98
C LEU A 391 -45.22 8.67 -7.11
N GLY A 392 -45.72 7.54 -7.61
CA GLY A 392 -46.52 6.57 -6.85
C GLY A 392 -45.72 5.36 -6.32
N ALA A 393 -44.41 5.29 -6.55
CA ALA A 393 -43.57 4.21 -6.01
C ALA A 393 -43.30 4.40 -4.50
N ALA A 394 -43.24 3.30 -3.76
CA ALA A 394 -42.96 3.35 -2.33
C ALA A 394 -41.47 3.65 -2.08
N ILE A 395 -41.22 4.54 -1.12
CA ILE A 395 -39.89 4.90 -0.62
C ILE A 395 -39.94 4.97 0.89
N TRP A 396 -38.87 4.57 1.56
CA TRP A 396 -38.78 4.53 3.02
C TRP A 396 -37.59 5.35 3.52
N GLY A 397 -37.84 6.29 4.43
CA GLY A 397 -36.83 7.20 4.95
C GLY A 397 -36.80 8.60 4.34
N THR A 398 -35.83 9.39 4.78
CA THR A 398 -35.71 10.81 4.45
C THR A 398 -34.22 11.17 4.51
N ASP A 399 -33.68 11.71 3.41
CA ASP A 399 -32.26 12.00 3.15
C ASP A 399 -31.36 10.74 3.12
N LEU A 400 -31.59 9.80 4.02
CA LEU A 400 -31.19 8.40 3.97
C LEU A 400 -32.43 7.54 3.71
N TYR A 401 -32.37 6.73 2.65
CA TYR A 401 -33.46 5.83 2.23
C TYR A 401 -33.02 4.37 2.35
N THR A 402 -33.97 3.44 2.42
CA THR A 402 -33.67 2.01 2.26
C THR A 402 -33.18 1.72 0.84
N ASP A 403 -32.25 0.77 0.67
CA ASP A 403 -31.66 0.42 -0.62
C ASP A 403 -32.60 -0.33 -1.61
N ASP A 404 -33.84 -0.61 -1.20
CA ASP A 404 -34.95 -1.08 -2.03
C ASP A 404 -35.96 0.03 -2.42
N SER A 405 -35.79 1.26 -1.94
CA SER A 405 -36.63 2.40 -2.32
C SER A 405 -36.48 2.75 -3.81
N ASP A 406 -37.58 3.16 -4.48
CA ASP A 406 -37.49 3.68 -5.85
C ASP A 406 -36.64 4.96 -5.90
N VAL A 407 -35.46 4.85 -6.50
CA VAL A 407 -34.46 5.93 -6.52
C VAL A 407 -34.99 7.21 -7.15
N CYS A 408 -35.76 7.12 -8.25
CA CYS A 408 -36.24 8.33 -8.92
C CYS A 408 -37.25 9.11 -8.06
N THR A 409 -38.14 8.39 -7.37
CA THR A 409 -39.12 8.96 -6.45
C THR A 409 -38.45 9.49 -5.19
N ALA A 410 -37.45 8.78 -4.66
CA ALA A 410 -36.63 9.24 -3.54
C ALA A 410 -35.79 10.48 -3.89
N SER A 411 -35.29 10.60 -5.13
CA SER A 411 -34.56 11.78 -5.61
C SER A 411 -35.45 13.00 -5.76
N VAL A 412 -36.72 12.84 -6.19
CA VAL A 412 -37.70 13.94 -6.16
C VAL A 412 -38.03 14.31 -4.71
N HIS A 413 -38.30 13.33 -3.85
CA HIS A 413 -38.54 13.57 -2.42
C HIS A 413 -37.38 14.35 -1.76
N ALA A 414 -36.14 13.95 -2.02
CA ALA A 414 -34.93 14.63 -1.54
C ALA A 414 -34.72 16.03 -2.15
N GLY A 415 -35.39 16.37 -3.26
CA GLY A 415 -35.17 17.62 -4.00
C GLY A 415 -33.90 17.61 -4.87
N VAL A 416 -33.38 16.42 -5.17
CA VAL A 416 -32.18 16.20 -6.00
C VAL A 416 -32.48 16.37 -7.49
N ILE A 417 -33.68 15.96 -7.93
CA ILE A 417 -34.17 16.15 -9.31
C ILE A 417 -35.60 16.67 -9.32
N ALA A 418 -36.01 17.27 -10.43
CA ALA A 418 -37.40 17.57 -10.71
C ALA A 418 -38.19 16.30 -11.10
N SER A 419 -39.51 16.32 -10.99
CA SER A 419 -40.39 15.21 -11.41
C SER A 419 -40.27 14.85 -12.91
N SER A 420 -39.83 15.81 -13.73
CA SER A 420 -39.47 15.61 -15.14
C SER A 420 -38.24 14.73 -15.38
N GLY A 421 -37.56 14.26 -14.33
CA GLY A 421 -36.35 13.44 -14.43
C GLY A 421 -35.05 14.24 -14.32
N GLY A 422 -33.93 13.53 -14.45
CA GLY A 422 -32.57 14.06 -14.28
C GLY A 422 -31.53 12.94 -14.10
N GLN A 423 -30.26 13.33 -13.99
CA GLN A 423 -29.20 12.44 -13.51
C GLN A 423 -29.16 12.48 -11.97
N VAL A 424 -28.81 11.36 -11.35
CA VAL A 424 -28.70 11.19 -9.90
C VAL A 424 -27.40 10.46 -9.60
N THR A 425 -26.65 10.94 -8.60
CA THR A 425 -25.58 10.16 -7.96
C THR A 425 -26.15 9.47 -6.72
N VAL A 426 -26.23 8.14 -6.74
CA VAL A 426 -26.62 7.31 -5.60
C VAL A 426 -25.36 6.88 -4.86
N THR A 427 -25.27 7.20 -3.56
CA THR A 427 -24.20 6.71 -2.69
C THR A 427 -24.74 5.62 -1.78
N ILE A 428 -24.10 4.46 -1.77
CA ILE A 428 -24.43 3.34 -0.88
C ILE A 428 -24.02 3.69 0.56
N GLN A 429 -24.89 3.40 1.52
CA GLN A 429 -24.75 3.76 2.91
C GLN A 429 -24.99 2.54 3.83
N PRO A 430 -24.45 2.53 5.07
CA PRO A 430 -24.62 1.43 6.01
C PRO A 430 -26.09 1.12 6.35
N ALA A 431 -26.32 -0.08 6.90
CA ALA A 431 -27.59 -0.44 7.53
C ALA A 431 -27.96 0.54 8.65
N GLN A 432 -29.24 0.87 8.80
CA GLN A 432 -29.73 1.82 9.80
C GLN A 432 -30.81 1.17 10.67
N GLY A 433 -30.85 1.53 11.96
CA GLY A 433 -31.83 1.01 12.93
C GLY A 433 -33.27 1.49 12.72
N GLY A 434 -33.48 2.51 11.90
CA GLY A 434 -34.80 3.07 11.58
C GLY A 434 -34.71 4.22 10.59
N TYR A 435 -35.77 4.38 9.80
CA TYR A 435 -35.90 5.35 8.72
C TYR A 435 -37.14 6.20 9.00
N ALA A 436 -37.00 7.52 9.08
CA ALA A 436 -38.11 8.43 9.32
C ALA A 436 -38.77 8.83 8.00
N GLY A 437 -40.08 8.55 7.84
CA GLY A 437 -40.88 9.03 6.73
C GLY A 437 -41.24 10.50 6.88
N THR A 438 -41.22 11.27 5.79
CA THR A 438 -41.69 12.66 5.75
C THR A 438 -42.44 12.94 4.44
N THR A 439 -43.00 14.15 4.30
CA THR A 439 -43.50 14.64 3.01
C THR A 439 -42.64 15.81 2.57
N ARG A 440 -41.96 15.67 1.43
CA ARG A 440 -41.10 16.70 0.83
C ARG A 440 -41.30 16.72 -0.68
N ASN A 441 -41.24 17.91 -1.28
CA ASN A 441 -41.30 18.11 -2.73
C ASN A 441 -42.52 17.44 -3.43
N GLY A 442 -43.65 17.33 -2.73
CA GLY A 442 -44.88 16.70 -3.23
C GLY A 442 -44.92 15.17 -3.18
N VAL A 443 -43.88 14.54 -2.62
CA VAL A 443 -43.80 13.08 -2.40
C VAL A 443 -43.88 12.80 -0.90
N THR A 444 -44.45 11.65 -0.51
CA THR A 444 -44.46 11.17 0.88
C THR A 444 -43.67 9.87 0.98
N SER A 445 -42.69 9.83 1.88
CA SER A 445 -41.98 8.60 2.25
C SER A 445 -42.56 7.98 3.53
N TYR A 446 -42.40 6.67 3.65
CA TYR A 446 -42.86 5.92 4.82
C TYR A 446 -41.75 5.76 5.86
N SER A 447 -42.13 5.67 7.13
CA SER A 447 -41.20 5.24 8.18
C SER A 447 -40.99 3.73 8.11
N TYR A 448 -39.78 3.27 8.43
CA TYR A 448 -39.45 1.85 8.55
C TYR A 448 -38.53 1.59 9.75
N GLY A 449 -38.51 0.33 10.20
CA GLY A 449 -37.60 -0.13 11.26
C GLY A 449 -36.19 -0.40 10.75
N TYR A 450 -35.48 -1.33 11.38
CA TYR A 450 -34.16 -1.76 10.93
C TYR A 450 -34.21 -2.28 9.48
N TRP A 451 -33.23 -1.88 8.67
CA TRP A 451 -33.02 -2.41 7.33
C TRP A 451 -31.53 -2.52 7.01
N ALA A 452 -31.18 -3.50 6.16
CA ALA A 452 -29.82 -4.01 6.04
C ALA A 452 -28.90 -3.24 5.06
N GLY A 453 -29.39 -2.18 4.41
CA GLY A 453 -28.60 -1.33 3.54
C GLY A 453 -29.33 -0.04 3.18
N SER A 454 -28.59 1.05 3.02
CA SER A 454 -29.18 2.36 2.79
C SER A 454 -28.62 3.01 1.53
N ILE A 455 -29.30 4.04 1.04
CA ILE A 455 -28.80 4.94 0.00
C ILE A 455 -29.00 6.40 0.39
N SER A 456 -28.04 7.24 0.02
CA SER A 456 -28.17 8.70 0.04
C SER A 456 -28.02 9.25 -1.39
N LEU A 457 -28.72 10.34 -1.69
CA LEU A 457 -28.90 10.83 -3.05
C LEU A 457 -28.32 12.24 -3.20
N SER A 458 -27.55 12.47 -4.26
CA SER A 458 -27.04 13.79 -4.64
C SER A 458 -27.18 14.01 -6.16
N PRO A 459 -27.01 15.25 -6.64
CA PRO A 459 -26.91 15.53 -8.08
C PRO A 459 -25.80 14.74 -8.80
#